data_AF-A0A2A3E263-F1
#
_entry.id   AF-A0A2A3E263-F1
#
_cell.length_a   1.000
_cell.length_b   1.000
_cell.length_c   1.000
_cell.angle_alpha   90.00
_cell.angle_beta   90.00
_cell.angle_gamma   90.00
#
_symmetry.space_group_name_H-M   'P 1'
#
loop_
_entity.id
_entity.type
_entity.pdbx_description
1 polymer ?
#
loop_
_entity_poly.entity_id
_entity_poly.type
_entity_poly.pdbx_seq_one_letter_code
_entity_poly.pdbx_strand_id
1 'polypeptide(L)'
;MSSTRNEENVILEADTVFLLMKKGFPISRNVRAQWMLEHLDTVISIQCSNFKTKEAAELETVSVLPKNKPESWSSETSHQYLYKVTSTTSIIFLAHKYRMVFNLDLSPSLATVGYEEIVYPYEHVKKY
;
A
#
# COMPACT_ATOMS: atom_id res chain seq x y z
N MET A 1 -32.49 17.76 19.27
CA MET A 1 -31.81 16.77 20.13
C MET A 1 -32.26 15.39 19.70
N SER A 2 -31.39 14.57 19.10
CA SER A 2 -31.71 13.16 18.86
C SER A 2 -30.44 12.34 18.76
N SER A 3 -30.33 11.41 19.71
CA SER A 3 -29.55 10.17 19.73
C SER A 3 -28.06 10.26 19.47
N THR A 4 -27.33 10.57 20.55
CA THR A 4 -25.98 10.07 20.82
C THR A 4 -26.00 8.53 20.75
N ARG A 5 -25.65 7.93 19.59
CA ARG A 5 -25.23 6.53 19.53
C ARG A 5 -23.80 6.46 20.05
N ASN A 6 -23.64 6.56 21.36
CA ASN A 6 -22.44 6.11 22.07
C ASN A 6 -22.54 4.58 22.20
N GLU A 7 -22.46 3.87 21.07
CA GLU A 7 -21.80 2.58 21.10
C GLU A 7 -20.31 2.94 21.15
N GLU A 8 -19.58 2.40 22.12
CA GLU A 8 -18.13 2.56 22.23
C GLU A 8 -17.50 1.91 21.00
N ASN A 9 -17.53 2.60 19.85
CA ASN A 9 -16.87 2.16 18.65
C ASN A 9 -15.38 2.07 19.01
N VAL A 10 -14.90 0.85 19.15
CA VAL A 10 -13.51 0.58 19.50
C VAL A 10 -12.65 1.17 18.39
N ILE A 11 -11.98 2.27 18.70
CA ILE A 11 -11.08 2.94 17.77
C ILE A 11 -9.79 2.13 17.77
N LEU A 12 -9.46 1.53 16.63
CA LEU A 12 -8.23 0.78 16.43
C LEU A 12 -7.21 1.66 15.72
N GLU A 13 -5.93 1.53 16.06
CA GLU A 13 -4.87 2.17 15.28
C GLU A 13 -4.74 1.46 13.92
N ALA A 14 -4.81 2.21 12.83
CA ALA A 14 -4.63 1.69 11.49
C ALA A 14 -3.16 1.37 11.23
N ASP A 15 -2.88 0.13 10.85
CA ASP A 15 -1.56 -0.26 10.33
C ASP A 15 -1.50 -0.04 8.83
N THR A 16 -2.50 -0.54 8.09
CA THR A 16 -2.55 -0.42 6.64
C THR A 16 -3.95 -0.01 6.17
N VAL A 17 -4.04 1.02 5.33
CA VAL A 17 -5.29 1.48 4.70
C VAL A 17 -5.25 1.19 3.20
N PHE A 18 -6.29 0.54 2.68
CA PHE A 18 -6.47 0.25 1.27
C PHE A 18 -7.46 1.22 0.65
N LEU A 19 -7.00 1.99 -0.34
CA LEU A 19 -7.78 2.99 -1.06
C LEU A 19 -7.96 2.56 -2.51
N LEU A 20 -9.21 2.44 -2.94
CA LEU A 20 -9.55 2.18 -4.33
C LEU A 20 -9.64 3.50 -5.10
N MET A 21 -8.84 3.60 -6.15
CA MET A 21 -8.85 4.73 -7.07
C MET A 21 -10.04 4.66 -8.02
N LYS A 22 -10.73 5.79 -8.23
CA LYS A 22 -11.89 5.87 -9.11
C LYS A 22 -11.57 5.39 -10.54
N LYS A 23 -12.55 4.68 -11.13
CA LYS A 23 -12.45 4.17 -12.49
C LYS A 23 -12.59 5.30 -13.52
N GLY A 24 -11.79 5.24 -14.59
CA GLY A 24 -11.96 6.07 -15.79
C GLY A 24 -10.95 7.19 -15.95
N PHE A 25 -10.21 7.54 -14.90
CA PHE A 25 -9.14 8.54 -14.98
C PHE A 25 -7.94 8.17 -14.09
N PRO A 26 -6.70 8.51 -14.49
CA PRO A 26 -5.54 8.36 -13.62
C PRO A 26 -5.65 9.29 -12.41
N ILE A 27 -5.49 8.74 -11.20
CA ILE A 27 -5.39 9.55 -9.98
C ILE A 27 -3.96 10.08 -9.85
N SER A 28 -3.84 11.40 -9.69
CA SER A 28 -2.55 12.08 -9.58
C SER A 28 -1.86 11.80 -8.25
N ARG A 29 -0.54 12.04 -8.19
CA ARG A 29 0.22 11.97 -6.93
C ARG A 29 -0.30 12.98 -5.89
N ASN A 30 -0.76 14.14 -6.33
CA ASN A 30 -1.21 15.20 -5.43
C ASN A 30 -2.51 14.82 -4.72
N VAL A 31 -3.46 14.21 -5.44
CA VAL A 31 -4.71 13.70 -4.85
C VAL A 31 -4.40 12.63 -3.79
N ARG A 32 -3.47 11.72 -4.10
CA ARG A 32 -3.03 10.69 -3.15
C ARG A 32 -2.39 11.28 -1.89
N ALA A 33 -1.54 12.28 -2.05
CA ALA A 33 -0.89 12.97 -0.91
C ALA A 33 -1.90 13.79 -0.10
N GLN A 34 -2.81 14.49 -0.78
CA GLN A 34 -3.88 15.26 -0.13
C GLN A 34 -4.75 14.38 0.76
N TRP A 35 -5.16 13.21 0.27
CA TRP A 35 -5.91 12.26 1.10
C TRP A 35 -5.15 11.89 2.37
N MET A 36 -3.85 11.59 2.28
CA MET A 36 -3.04 11.28 3.47
C MET A 36 -3.01 12.45 4.45
N LEU A 37 -2.79 13.68 3.97
CA LEU A 37 -2.71 14.87 4.82
C LEU A 37 -4.04 15.22 5.49
N GLU A 38 -5.15 15.08 4.78
CA GLU A 38 -6.50 15.32 5.30
C GLU A 38 -6.90 14.30 6.37
N HIS A 39 -6.35 13.07 6.29
CA HIS A 39 -6.71 11.99 7.18
C HIS A 39 -5.66 11.68 8.26
N LEU A 40 -4.50 12.37 8.26
CA LEU A 40 -3.48 12.18 9.28
C LEU A 40 -4.02 12.60 10.66
N ASP A 41 -3.83 11.73 11.66
CA ASP A 41 -4.34 11.89 13.03
C ASP A 41 -5.87 11.99 13.14
N THR A 42 -6.61 11.65 12.07
CA THR A 42 -8.07 11.57 12.09
C THR A 42 -8.54 10.11 12.13
N VAL A 43 -9.86 9.95 12.32
CA VAL A 43 -10.51 8.64 12.41
C VAL A 43 -11.33 8.42 11.15
N ILE A 44 -11.14 7.26 10.53
CA ILE A 44 -11.83 6.84 9.32
C ILE A 44 -12.66 5.58 9.56
N SER A 45 -13.68 5.38 8.73
CA SER A 45 -14.44 4.14 8.63
C SER A 45 -14.32 3.55 7.22
N ILE A 46 -14.57 2.26 7.09
CA ILE A 46 -14.67 1.60 5.79
C ILE A 46 -16.01 2.00 5.16
N GLN A 47 -15.96 2.53 3.95
CA GLN A 47 -17.17 2.91 3.22
C GLN A 47 -17.80 1.64 2.66
N CYS A 48 -18.94 1.21 3.21
CA CYS A 48 -19.69 0.10 2.63
C CYS A 48 -20.44 0.63 1.40
N SER A 49 -20.18 0.04 0.23
CA SER A 49 -20.62 0.47 -1.12
C SER A 49 -22.13 0.58 -1.34
N ASN A 50 -22.95 0.41 -0.30
CA ASN A 50 -24.41 0.51 -0.37
C ASN A 50 -24.93 1.96 -0.34
N PHE A 51 -24.10 2.96 -0.02
CA PHE A 51 -24.50 4.37 -0.10
C PHE A 51 -24.23 4.94 -1.50
N LYS A 52 -25.17 4.70 -2.42
CA LYS A 52 -25.28 5.37 -3.73
C LYS A 52 -25.69 6.85 -3.56
N THR A 53 -24.86 7.67 -2.93
CA THR A 53 -25.19 9.10 -2.80
C THR A 53 -23.99 9.98 -3.08
N LYS A 54 -24.14 10.80 -4.14
CA LYS A 54 -23.25 11.84 -4.64
C LYS A 54 -21.91 11.32 -5.18
N GLU A 55 -21.41 12.02 -6.19
CA GLU A 55 -20.21 11.71 -6.97
C GLU A 55 -19.21 10.81 -6.24
N ALA A 56 -18.93 9.63 -6.81
CA ALA A 56 -17.92 8.74 -6.26
C ALA A 56 -16.62 9.53 -6.04
N ALA A 57 -16.15 9.53 -4.79
CA ALA A 57 -14.90 10.16 -4.40
C ALA A 57 -13.76 9.64 -5.27
N GLU A 58 -12.71 10.46 -5.45
CA GLU A 58 -11.55 10.05 -6.26
C GLU A 58 -10.81 8.85 -5.65
N LEU A 59 -10.88 8.73 -4.31
CA LEU A 59 -10.31 7.66 -3.50
C LEU A 59 -11.37 7.14 -2.52
N GLU A 60 -11.58 5.83 -2.53
CA GLU A 60 -12.55 5.15 -1.66
C GLU A 60 -11.84 4.21 -0.68
N THR A 61 -12.12 4.34 0.62
CA THR A 61 -11.59 3.42 1.64
C THR A 61 -12.34 2.10 1.60
N VAL A 62 -11.69 1.06 1.05
CA VAL A 62 -12.29 -0.27 0.86
C VAL A 62 -11.92 -1.26 1.96
N SER A 63 -10.78 -1.07 2.62
CA SER A 63 -10.36 -1.94 3.73
C SER A 63 -9.33 -1.24 4.59
N VAL A 64 -9.31 -1.57 5.88
CA VAL A 64 -8.30 -1.13 6.84
C VAL A 64 -7.87 -2.31 7.69
N LEU A 65 -6.57 -2.48 7.86
CA LEU A 65 -5.97 -3.43 8.78
C LEU A 65 -5.56 -2.69 10.05
N PRO A 66 -6.02 -3.13 11.24
CA PRO A 66 -5.56 -2.57 12.49
C PRO A 66 -4.18 -3.13 12.84
N LYS A 67 -3.39 -2.33 13.57
CA LYS A 67 -2.07 -2.70 14.09
C LYS A 67 -2.16 -3.83 15.12
N ASN A 68 -3.12 -3.70 16.02
CA ASN A 68 -3.46 -4.72 17.01
C ASN A 68 -4.85 -5.27 16.66
N LYS A 69 -4.91 -6.50 16.18
CA LYS A 69 -6.17 -7.17 15.81
C LYS A 69 -6.81 -7.78 17.06
N PRO A 70 -7.95 -7.26 17.55
CA PRO A 70 -8.69 -7.93 18.62
C PRO A 70 -9.32 -9.23 18.09
N GLU A 71 -9.63 -10.20 18.96
CA GLU A 71 -10.23 -11.48 18.55
C GLU A 71 -11.59 -11.31 17.84
N SER A 72 -12.30 -10.23 18.14
CA SER A 72 -13.57 -9.85 17.50
C SER A 72 -13.40 -9.23 16.11
N TRP A 73 -12.17 -8.97 15.67
CA TRP A 73 -11.88 -8.40 14.37
C TRP A 73 -11.68 -9.50 13.32
N SER A 74 -12.43 -9.39 12.23
CA SER A 74 -12.34 -10.24 11.05
C SER A 74 -12.54 -9.40 9.79
N SER A 75 -12.27 -9.95 8.62
CA SER A 75 -12.57 -9.26 7.36
C SER A 75 -14.05 -8.92 7.25
N GLU A 76 -14.94 -9.78 7.72
CA GLU A 76 -16.40 -9.55 7.68
C GLU A 76 -16.83 -8.46 8.67
N THR A 77 -16.23 -8.39 9.87
CA THR A 77 -16.60 -7.41 10.90
C THR A 77 -15.82 -6.10 10.81
N SER A 78 -14.83 -6.01 9.93
CA SER A 78 -13.94 -4.84 9.77
C SER A 78 -14.68 -3.50 9.61
N HIS A 79 -15.83 -3.49 8.93
CA HIS A 79 -16.64 -2.29 8.69
C HIS A 79 -17.36 -1.74 9.93
N GLN A 80 -17.39 -2.49 11.04
CA GLN A 80 -18.00 -2.10 12.30
C GLN A 80 -17.06 -1.29 13.19
N TYR A 81 -15.75 -1.27 12.87
CA TYR A 81 -14.74 -0.56 13.64
C TYR A 81 -14.41 0.80 13.03
N LEU A 82 -13.90 1.68 13.88
CA LEU A 82 -13.29 2.93 13.49
C LEU A 82 -11.77 2.81 13.56
N TYR A 83 -11.07 3.46 12.64
CA TYR A 83 -9.64 3.33 12.51
C TYR A 83 -8.96 4.70 12.60
N LYS A 84 -8.03 4.87 13.53
CA LYS A 84 -7.22 6.07 13.64
C LYS A 84 -6.01 5.96 12.73
N VAL A 85 -5.87 6.90 11.80
CA VAL A 85 -4.69 7.01 10.93
C VAL A 85 -3.61 7.76 11.69
N THR A 86 -2.38 7.26 11.66
CA THR A 86 -1.22 7.87 12.29
C THR A 86 -0.07 8.02 11.29
N SER A 87 1.02 8.65 11.71
CA SER A 87 2.25 8.74 10.90
C SER A 87 2.89 7.39 10.57
N THR A 88 2.52 6.33 11.28
CA THR A 88 3.01 4.97 11.03
C THR A 88 2.12 4.14 10.11
N THR A 89 0.92 4.65 9.79
CA THR A 89 -0.03 3.96 8.92
C THR A 89 0.47 3.93 7.48
N SER A 90 0.54 2.73 6.89
CA SER A 90 0.85 2.53 5.47
C SER A 90 -0.41 2.69 4.62
N ILE A 91 -0.32 3.42 3.51
CA ILE A 91 -1.44 3.62 2.59
C ILE A 91 -1.14 2.91 1.27
N ILE A 92 -2.03 1.99 0.88
CA ILE A 92 -1.94 1.23 -0.35
C ILE A 92 -3.05 1.66 -1.31
N PHE A 93 -2.65 2.14 -2.49
CA PHE A 93 -3.56 2.59 -3.53
C PHE A 93 -3.80 1.47 -4.55
N LEU A 94 -5.06 1.08 -4.69
CA LEU A 94 -5.52 0.04 -5.59
C LEU A 94 -6.09 0.66 -6.86
N ALA A 95 -5.70 0.14 -8.02
CA ALA A 95 -6.28 0.50 -9.30
C ALA A 95 -7.27 -0.58 -9.76
N HIS A 96 -8.35 -0.19 -10.44
CA HIS A 96 -9.22 -1.14 -11.14
C HIS A 96 -8.54 -1.85 -12.31
N LYS A 97 -7.49 -1.27 -12.89
CA LYS A 97 -6.70 -1.83 -13.98
C LYS A 97 -5.24 -1.50 -13.78
N TYR A 98 -4.39 -2.52 -13.73
CA TYR A 98 -2.94 -2.37 -13.72
C TYR A 98 -2.42 -2.44 -15.16
N ARG A 99 -1.60 -1.47 -15.56
CA ARG A 99 -0.89 -1.50 -16.83
C ARG A 99 0.59 -1.60 -16.55
N MET A 100 1.15 -2.78 -16.78
CA MET A 100 2.58 -3.04 -16.65
C MET A 100 3.22 -2.96 -18.03
N VAL A 101 4.40 -2.32 -18.12
CA VAL A 101 5.21 -2.29 -19.34
C VAL A 101 6.56 -2.89 -18.98
N PHE A 102 6.90 -3.99 -19.63
CA PHE A 102 8.19 -4.65 -19.47
C PHE A 102 9.08 -4.24 -20.64
N ASN A 103 10.29 -3.77 -20.32
CA ASN A 103 11.33 -3.55 -21.31
C ASN A 103 12.41 -4.59 -21.06
N LEU A 104 12.62 -5.47 -22.03
CA LEU A 104 13.67 -6.48 -21.99
C LEU A 104 14.75 -6.08 -22.99
N ASP A 105 15.92 -5.74 -22.48
CA ASP A 105 17.11 -5.60 -23.33
C ASP A 105 17.68 -7.00 -23.59
N LEU A 106 17.91 -7.32 -24.86
CA LEU A 106 18.55 -8.56 -25.31
C LEU A 106 19.83 -8.24 -26.11
N SER A 107 20.43 -7.09 -25.86
CA SER A 107 21.68 -6.69 -26.51
C SER A 107 22.80 -7.69 -26.19
N PRO A 108 23.73 -7.94 -27.14
CA PRO A 108 24.81 -8.93 -26.94
C PRO A 108 25.69 -8.68 -25.71
N SER A 109 25.74 -7.46 -25.19
CA SER A 109 26.47 -7.13 -23.97
C SER A 109 25.97 -7.92 -22.76
N LEU A 110 24.68 -8.27 -22.69
CA LEU A 110 24.11 -9.14 -21.65
C LEU A 110 24.65 -10.57 -21.69
N ALA A 111 25.14 -11.02 -22.84
CA ALA A 111 25.74 -12.34 -23.02
C ALA A 111 27.25 -12.36 -22.73
N THR A 112 27.84 -11.24 -22.30
CA THR A 112 29.26 -11.16 -21.98
C THR A 112 29.53 -11.91 -20.67
N VAL A 113 30.10 -13.11 -20.79
CA VAL A 113 30.60 -13.86 -19.65
C VAL A 113 31.98 -13.30 -19.30
N GLY A 114 32.12 -12.69 -18.13
CA GLY A 114 33.42 -12.21 -17.65
C GLY A 114 34.36 -13.39 -17.44
N TYR A 115 35.42 -13.49 -18.24
CA TYR A 115 36.54 -14.37 -17.96
C TYR A 115 37.39 -13.70 -16.88
N GLU A 116 37.27 -14.17 -15.64
CA GLU A 116 38.21 -13.85 -14.59
C GLU A 116 39.49 -14.65 -14.89
N GLU A 117 40.48 -13.98 -15.49
CA GLU A 117 41.80 -14.55 -15.73
C GLU A 117 42.48 -14.78 -14.37
N ILE A 118 42.44 -16.02 -13.88
CA ILE A 118 43.19 -16.43 -12.69
C ILE A 118 44.67 -16.40 -13.08
N VAL A 119 45.33 -15.29 -12.77
CA VAL A 119 46.78 -15.15 -12.89
C VAL A 119 47.43 -16.00 -11.81
N TYR A 120 48.02 -17.14 -12.19
CA TYR A 120 48.90 -17.90 -11.29
C TYR A 120 50.24 -17.17 -11.12
N PRO A 121 50.70 -16.88 -9.90
CA PRO A 121 52.06 -16.39 -9.69
C PRO A 121 53.05 -17.52 -9.95
N TYR A 122 53.97 -17.33 -10.90
CA TYR A 122 55.13 -18.19 -11.09
C TYR A 122 56.02 -18.13 -9.85
N GLU A 123 56.04 -19.20 -9.04
CA GLU A 123 57.02 -19.36 -7.97
C GLU A 123 58.38 -19.79 -8.54
N HIS A 124 59.42 -19.10 -8.05
CA HIS A 124 60.83 -19.33 -8.34
C HIS A 124 61.25 -20.80 -8.17
N VAL A 125 61.68 -21.43 -9.26
CA VAL A 125 62.43 -22.70 -9.20
C VAL A 125 63.80 -22.41 -8.59
N LYS A 126 64.02 -22.88 -7.35
CA LYS A 126 65.33 -22.90 -6.71
C LYS A 126 66.24 -23.94 -7.36
N LYS A 127 67.47 -23.48 -7.61
CA LYS A 127 68.67 -24.20 -8.04
C LYS A 127 68.86 -25.54 -7.33
N TYR A 128 69.32 -26.53 -8.10
CA TYR A 128 70.31 -27.52 -7.67
C TYR A 128 71.51 -27.43 -8.60
#